data_AF-A0ABD5VIE0-F1
#
_entry.id   AF-A0ABD5VIE0-F1
#
_cell.length_a   1.000
_cell.length_b   1.000
_cell.length_c   1.000
_cell.angle_alpha   90.00
_cell.angle_beta   90.00
_cell.angle_gamma   90.00
#
_symmetry.space_group_name_H-M   'P 1'
#
loop_
_entity.id
_entity.type
_entity.pdbx_description
1 polymer ?
#
loop_
_entity_poly.entity_id
_entity_poly.type
_entity_poly.pdbx_seq_one_letter_code
_entity_poly.pdbx_strand_id
1 'polypeptide(L)'
;MAGVDPGTIAAIAAGGTAAAGSVVAALAYRGARRNDSAAMRYLAVGIACIAVLPFGFLYGLMPLLALSDAQSLLAVSLANVAGLLAILYSLDGT
;
A
#
# COMPACT_ATOMS: atom_id res chain seq x y z
N MET A 1 -24.41 -4.29 25.40
CA MET A 1 -24.05 -3.51 24.20
C MET A 1 -23.29 -4.44 23.28
N ALA A 2 -23.82 -4.76 22.10
CA ALA A 2 -23.05 -5.54 21.14
C ALA A 2 -21.87 -4.65 20.71
N GLY A 3 -20.66 -5.00 21.15
CA GLY A 3 -19.45 -4.28 20.77
C GLY A 3 -19.21 -4.45 19.28
N VAL A 4 -18.63 -3.42 18.64
CA VAL A 4 -18.16 -3.52 17.26
C VAL A 4 -17.12 -4.64 17.21
N ASP A 5 -17.21 -5.51 16.21
CA ASP A 5 -16.27 -6.60 16.02
C ASP A 5 -14.86 -6.06 15.70
N PRO A 6 -13.79 -6.63 16.28
CA PRO A 6 -12.43 -6.15 16.04
C PRO A 6 -12.02 -6.16 14.56
N GLY A 7 -12.57 -7.09 13.78
CA GLY A 7 -12.32 -7.20 12.34
C GLY A 7 -12.80 -5.98 11.56
N THR A 8 -14.02 -5.50 11.85
CA THR A 8 -14.57 -4.27 11.26
C THR A 8 -13.75 -3.05 11.64
N ILE A 9 -13.29 -2.93 12.88
CA ILE A 9 -12.43 -1.81 13.29
C ILE A 9 -11.12 -1.84 12.50
N ALA A 10 -10.48 -3.01 12.37
CA ALA A 10 -9.27 -3.18 11.58
C ALA A 10 -9.49 -2.84 10.10
N ALA A 11 -10.61 -3.28 9.53
CA ALA A 11 -10.96 -3.00 8.13
C ALA A 11 -11.16 -1.49 7.87
N ILE A 12 -11.85 -0.79 8.77
CA ILE A 12 -12.06 0.66 8.67
C ILE A 12 -10.71 1.39 8.77
N ALA A 13 -9.88 1.03 9.76
CA ALA A 13 -8.57 1.64 9.94
C ALA A 13 -7.67 1.42 8.71
N ALA A 14 -7.58 0.17 8.22
CA ALA A 14 -6.80 -0.18 7.04
C ALA A 14 -7.33 0.52 5.78
N GLY A 15 -8.65 0.60 5.61
CA GLY A 15 -9.27 1.33 4.50
C GLY A 15 -8.96 2.82 4.54
N GLY A 16 -9.00 3.44 5.73
CA GLY A 16 -8.59 4.82 5.94
C GLY A 16 -7.12 5.06 5.60
N THR A 17 -6.22 4.17 6.03
CA THR A 17 -4.79 4.21 5.68
C THR A 17 -4.58 4.06 4.17
N ALA A 18 -5.27 3.14 3.52
CA ALA A 18 -5.19 2.94 2.07
C ALA A 18 -5.71 4.15 1.30
N ALA A 19 -6.79 4.78 1.75
CA ALA A 19 -7.32 6.00 1.14
C ALA A 19 -6.32 7.16 1.27
N ALA A 20 -5.79 7.40 2.47
CA ALA A 20 -4.77 8.42 2.69
C ALA A 20 -3.50 8.15 1.87
N GLY A 21 -3.00 6.91 1.88
CA GLY A 21 -1.86 6.49 1.08
C GLY A 21 -2.07 6.67 -0.42
N SER A 22 -3.28 6.40 -0.92
CA SER A 22 -3.64 6.63 -2.33
C SER A 22 -3.57 8.11 -2.70
N VAL A 23 -4.05 9.00 -1.82
CA VAL A 23 -3.95 10.45 -2.03
C VAL A 23 -2.49 10.89 -2.08
N VAL A 24 -1.66 10.45 -1.13
CA VAL A 24 -0.24 10.81 -1.10
C VAL A 24 0.50 10.25 -2.33
N ALA A 25 0.26 9.00 -2.72
CA ALA A 25 0.84 8.41 -3.92
C ALA A 25 0.43 9.19 -5.18
N ALA A 26 -0.84 9.61 -5.28
CA ALA A 26 -1.31 10.43 -6.40
C ALA A 26 -0.64 11.81 -6.44
N LEU A 27 -0.41 12.43 -5.29
CA LEU A 27 0.32 13.71 -5.19
C LEU A 27 1.80 13.54 -5.58
N ALA A 28 2.46 12.49 -5.09
CA ALA A 28 3.84 12.17 -5.46
C ALA A 28 3.96 11.90 -6.97
N TYR A 29 3.03 11.14 -7.56
CA TYR A 29 2.98 10.90 -9.00
C TYR A 29 2.78 12.19 -9.82
N ARG A 30 1.86 13.05 -9.38
CA ARG A 30 1.65 14.37 -10.02
C ARG A 30 2.89 15.26 -9.91
N GLY A 31 3.57 15.26 -8.76
CA GLY A 31 4.85 15.95 -8.57
C GLY A 31 5.92 15.41 -9.51
N ALA A 32 6.03 14.09 -9.61
CA ALA A 32 6.96 13.42 -10.50
C ALA A 32 6.73 13.77 -11.98
N ARG A 33 5.46 13.91 -12.40
CA ARG A 33 5.12 14.32 -13.76
C ARG A 33 5.43 15.80 -14.04
N ARG A 34 5.31 16.67 -13.03
CA ARG A 34 5.59 18.11 -13.19
C ARG A 34 7.07 18.43 -13.22
N ASN A 35 7.88 17.70 -12.46
CA ASN A 35 9.30 17.99 -12.26
C ASN A 35 10.23 16.97 -12.95
N ASP A 36 9.65 16.10 -13.79
CA ASP A 36 10.27 14.92 -14.44
C ASP A 36 11.28 14.15 -13.57
N SER A 37 10.96 14.06 -12.28
CA SER A 37 11.85 13.46 -11.28
C SER A 37 11.53 11.97 -11.18
N ALA A 38 12.46 11.14 -11.66
CA ALA A 38 12.38 9.68 -11.53
C ALA A 38 12.25 9.27 -10.06
N ALA A 39 13.00 9.92 -9.15
CA ALA A 39 12.91 9.72 -7.71
C ALA A 39 11.47 9.81 -7.19
N MET A 40 10.74 10.89 -7.51
CA MET A 40 9.35 11.02 -7.06
C MET A 40 8.40 9.93 -7.62
N ARG A 41 8.70 9.34 -8.79
CA ARG A 41 7.91 8.20 -9.30
C ARG A 41 8.10 6.97 -8.41
N TYR A 42 9.35 6.68 -8.02
CA TYR A 42 9.64 5.57 -7.12
C TYR A 42 9.05 5.76 -5.72
N LEU A 43 9.02 7.01 -5.22
CA LEU A 43 8.32 7.34 -3.98
C LEU A 43 6.81 7.05 -4.08
N ALA A 44 6.17 7.45 -5.18
CA ALA A 44 4.75 7.19 -5.40
C ALA A 44 4.44 5.68 -5.44
N VAL A 45 5.28 4.90 -6.12
CA VAL A 45 5.17 3.43 -6.17
C VAL A 45 5.37 2.83 -4.79
N GLY A 46 6.37 3.29 -4.04
CA GLY A 46 6.64 2.83 -2.69
C GLY A 46 5.45 3.01 -1.74
N ILE A 47 4.84 4.19 -1.77
CA ILE A 47 3.65 4.51 -0.97
C ILE A 47 2.47 3.64 -1.38
N ALA A 48 2.24 3.44 -2.68
CA ALA A 48 1.18 2.55 -3.16
C ALA A 48 1.39 1.10 -2.68
N CYS A 49 2.63 0.61 -2.72
CA CYS A 49 3.00 -0.73 -2.25
C CYS A 49 2.82 -0.95 -0.75
N ILE A 50 3.11 0.05 0.08
CA ILE A 50 3.04 -0.10 1.54
C ILE A 50 1.63 0.20 2.07
N ALA A 51 0.95 1.22 1.53
CA ALA A 51 -0.31 1.68 2.11
C ALA A 51 -1.55 1.11 1.41
N VAL A 52 -1.51 0.92 0.08
CA VAL A 52 -2.70 0.61 -0.72
C VAL A 52 -2.78 -0.89 -1.02
N LEU A 53 -1.67 -1.48 -1.48
CA LEU A 53 -1.60 -2.88 -1.88
C LEU A 53 -1.99 -3.86 -0.76
N PRO A 54 -1.55 -3.70 0.51
CA PRO A 54 -1.93 -4.63 1.57
C PRO A 54 -3.43 -4.66 1.82
N PHE A 55 -4.09 -3.51 1.78
CA PHE A 55 -5.55 -3.43 1.89
C PHE A 55 -6.23 -4.11 0.70
N GLY A 56 -5.77 -3.83 -0.53
CA GLY A 56 -6.30 -4.45 -1.73
C GLY A 56 -6.14 -5.98 -1.77
N PHE A 57 -5.02 -6.50 -1.24
CA PHE A 57 -4.84 -7.93 -1.07
C PHE A 57 -5.82 -8.49 -0.02
N LEU A 58 -5.73 -8.01 1.22
CA LEU A 58 -6.45 -8.60 2.36
C LEU A 58 -7.97 -8.53 2.21
N TYR A 59 -8.51 -7.44 1.66
CA TYR A 59 -9.95 -7.21 1.59
C TYR A 59 -10.55 -7.39 0.19
N GLY A 60 -9.70 -7.53 -0.84
CA GLY A 60 -10.14 -7.69 -2.23
C GLY A 60 -9.69 -9.02 -2.82
N LEU A 61 -8.40 -9.14 -3.12
CA LEU A 61 -7.89 -10.24 -3.94
C LEU A 61 -7.92 -11.60 -3.23
N MET A 62 -7.56 -11.62 -1.96
CA MET A 62 -7.37 -12.86 -1.20
C MET A 62 -8.66 -13.56 -0.81
N PRO A 63 -9.73 -12.86 -0.36
CA PRO A 63 -11.03 -13.50 -0.20
C PRO A 63 -11.60 -14.00 -1.53
N LEU A 64 -11.34 -13.31 -2.65
CA LEU A 64 -11.77 -13.75 -3.98
C LEU A 64 -11.08 -15.04 -4.46
N LEU A 65 -9.79 -15.20 -4.12
CA LEU A 65 -8.97 -16.37 -4.52
C LEU A 65 -8.95 -17.48 -3.45
N ALA A 66 -9.63 -17.30 -2.32
CA ALA A 66 -9.63 -18.23 -1.18
C ALA A 66 -8.20 -18.61 -0.73
N LEU A 67 -7.30 -17.62 -0.66
CA LEU A 67 -5.90 -17.83 -0.26
C LEU A 67 -5.79 -18.11 1.24
N SER A 68 -4.79 -18.89 1.62
CA SER A 68 -4.53 -19.17 3.04
C SER A 68 -3.94 -17.97 3.77
N ASP A 69 -4.03 -17.96 5.11
CA ASP A 69 -3.45 -16.90 5.93
C ASP A 69 -1.94 -16.73 5.70
N ALA A 70 -1.21 -17.85 5.52
CA ALA A 70 0.22 -17.82 5.24
C ALA A 70 0.53 -17.17 3.89
N GLN A 71 -0.27 -17.47 2.86
CA GLN A 71 -0.15 -16.83 1.56
C GLN A 71 -0.48 -15.34 1.65
N SER A 72 -1.44 -14.98 2.49
CA SER A 72 -1.84 -13.60 2.74
C SER A 72 -0.76 -12.75 3.39
N LEU A 73 -0.17 -13.28 4.44
CA LEU A 73 1.01 -12.68 5.07
C LEU A 73 2.16 -12.54 4.09
N LEU A 74 2.47 -13.57 3.30
CA LEU A 74 3.56 -13.53 2.34
C LEU A 74 3.34 -12.46 1.26
N ALA A 75 2.13 -12.36 0.70
CA ALA A 75 1.81 -11.34 -0.30
C ALA A 75 1.96 -9.91 0.25
N VAL A 76 1.44 -9.68 1.46
CA VAL A 76 1.57 -8.39 2.16
C VAL A 76 3.04 -8.07 2.47
N SER A 77 3.81 -9.04 2.94
CA SER A 77 5.24 -8.84 3.22
C SER A 77 6.03 -8.52 1.95
N LEU A 78 5.78 -9.23 0.85
CA LEU A 78 6.43 -8.93 -0.44
C LEU A 78 6.06 -7.54 -0.95
N ALA A 79 4.80 -7.12 -0.81
CA ALA A 79 4.39 -5.76 -1.15
C ALA A 79 5.14 -4.71 -0.33
N ASN A 80 5.29 -4.94 0.98
CA ASN A 80 6.06 -4.05 1.85
C ASN A 80 7.54 -3.99 1.47
N VAL A 81 8.18 -5.13 1.22
CA VAL A 81 9.58 -5.18 0.77
C VAL A 81 9.76 -4.44 -0.56
N ALA A 82 8.90 -4.70 -1.54
CA ALA A 82 8.93 -4.00 -2.82
C ALA A 82 8.72 -2.48 -2.64
N GLY A 83 7.82 -2.08 -1.75
CA GLY A 83 7.59 -0.68 -1.43
C GLY A 83 8.78 0.00 -0.75
N LEU A 84 9.43 -0.68 0.20
CA LEU A 84 10.65 -0.17 0.85
C LEU A 84 11.81 -0.05 -0.13
N LEU A 85 11.98 -1.01 -1.04
CA LEU A 85 12.98 -0.93 -2.11
C LEU A 85 12.71 0.23 -3.05
N ALA A 86 11.45 0.48 -3.41
CA ALA A 86 11.08 1.64 -4.22
C ALA A 86 11.37 2.96 -3.50
N ILE A 87 11.08 3.06 -2.20
CA ILE A 87 11.44 4.24 -1.40
C ILE A 87 12.96 4.41 -1.34
N LEU A 88 13.71 3.32 -1.11
CA LEU A 88 15.17 3.37 -1.09
C LEU A 88 15.73 3.87 -2.43
N TYR A 89 15.24 3.35 -3.56
CA TYR A 89 15.64 3.80 -4.88
C TYR A 89 15.29 5.28 -5.12
N SER A 90 14.14 5.74 -4.60
CA SER A 90 13.79 7.16 -4.64
C SER A 90 14.80 8.05 -3.91
N LEU A 91 15.47 7.54 -2.88
CA LEU A 91 16.44 8.29 -2.08
C LEU A 91 17.86 8.20 -2.65
N ASP A 92 18.20 7.07 -3.28
CA ASP A 92 19.52 6.82 -3.86
C ASP A 92 19.78 7.69 -5.11
N GLY A 93 18.73 8.16 -5.79
CA GLY A 93 18.82 9.22 -6.80
C GLY A 93 19.53 8.85 -8.10
N THR A 94 19.67 7.54 -8.40
CA THR A 94 20.21 7.03 -9.68
C THR A 94 19.19 7.11 -10.82
#